data_AF-A0A2W4YP92-F1
#
_entry.id   AF-A0A2W4YP92-F1
#
_cell.length_a   1.000
_cell.length_b   1.000
_cell.length_c   1.000
_cell.angle_alpha   90.00
_cell.angle_beta   90.00
_cell.angle_gamma   90.00
#
_symmetry.space_group_name_H-M   'P 1'
#
loop_
_entity.id
_entity.type
_entity.pdbx_description
1 polymer ?
#
loop_
_entity_poly.entity_id
_entity_poly.type
_entity_poly.pdbx_seq_one_letter_code
_entity_poly.pdbx_strand_id
1 'polypeptide(L)'
;TGREVCGYLLVRGSVHAHAYALALKKLTGVEMEKMLPTPNIDLSKIPESQKYLDEGSHRRLYTWGEETYREMAAVWGGGEQALPGDPPGDLEVVSGHPDGGKIDELKGASSAFTTDYDPHEIFEIASKLHAKL
;
A
#
# COMPACT_ATOMS: atom_id res chain seq x y z
N THR A 1 -4.54 5.69 13.20
CA THR A 1 -3.44 5.74 14.20
C THR A 1 -2.17 5.15 13.60
N GLY A 2 -0.99 5.36 14.20
CA GLY A 2 0.27 4.86 13.64
C GLY A 2 0.34 3.33 13.46
N ARG A 3 -0.22 2.56 14.40
CA ARG A 3 -0.23 1.07 14.30
C ARG A 3 -1.01 0.55 13.09
N GLU A 4 -2.14 1.19 12.79
CA GLU A 4 -2.97 0.85 11.63
C GLU A 4 -2.20 1.07 10.32
N VAL A 5 -1.52 2.21 10.20
CA VAL A 5 -0.64 2.51 9.05
C VAL A 5 0.47 1.47 8.94
N CYS A 6 1.13 1.13 10.06
CA CYS A 6 2.14 0.08 10.06
C CYS A 6 1.57 -1.29 9.64
N GLY A 7 0.41 -1.69 10.14
CA GLY A 7 -0.23 -2.96 9.82
C GLY A 7 -0.48 -3.12 8.32
N TYR A 8 -1.00 -2.07 7.67
CA TYR A 8 -1.18 -2.04 6.22
C TYR A 8 0.15 -2.06 5.47
N LEU A 9 1.08 -1.16 5.83
CA LEU A 9 2.33 -1.00 5.09
C LEU A 9 3.29 -2.18 5.26
N LEU A 10 3.18 -2.96 6.33
CA LEU A 10 3.91 -4.22 6.47
C LEU A 10 3.44 -5.26 5.44
N VAL A 11 2.12 -5.38 5.23
CA VAL A 11 1.55 -6.26 4.18
C VAL A 11 1.98 -5.78 2.80
N ARG A 12 1.88 -4.46 2.53
CA ARG A 12 2.32 -3.89 1.23
C ARG A 12 3.83 -4.00 1.01
N GLY A 13 4.63 -3.84 2.06
CA GLY A 13 6.08 -4.03 2.02
C GLY A 13 6.46 -5.46 1.70
N SER A 14 5.74 -6.45 2.26
CA SER A 14 5.92 -7.87 1.94
C SER A 14 5.64 -8.17 0.47
N VAL A 15 4.56 -7.60 -0.10
CA VAL A 15 4.28 -7.68 -1.54
C VAL A 15 5.46 -7.19 -2.37
N HIS A 16 6.04 -6.04 -2.04
CA HIS A 16 7.18 -5.50 -2.79
C HIS A 16 8.43 -6.37 -2.66
N ALA A 17 8.76 -6.80 -1.43
CA ALA A 17 9.92 -7.65 -1.17
C ALA A 17 9.80 -8.97 -1.94
N HIS A 18 8.61 -9.58 -1.92
CA HIS A 18 8.34 -10.82 -2.62
C HIS A 18 8.38 -10.63 -4.16
N ALA A 19 7.79 -9.55 -4.69
CA ALA A 19 7.84 -9.25 -6.12
C ALA A 19 9.29 -9.08 -6.62
N TYR A 20 10.13 -8.37 -5.86
CA TYR A 20 11.55 -8.24 -6.20
C TYR A 20 12.31 -9.55 -6.07
N ALA A 21 11.99 -10.38 -5.07
CA ALA A 21 12.57 -11.70 -4.94
C ALA A 21 12.25 -12.60 -6.15
N LEU A 22 11.00 -12.60 -6.61
CA LEU A 22 10.59 -13.32 -7.83
C LEU A 22 11.27 -12.77 -9.08
N ALA A 23 11.40 -11.44 -9.20
CA ALA A 23 12.13 -10.82 -10.31
C ALA A 23 13.61 -11.26 -10.32
N LEU A 24 14.27 -11.23 -9.16
CA LEU A 24 15.66 -11.69 -9.02
C LEU A 24 15.79 -13.18 -9.34
N LYS A 25 14.85 -14.02 -8.89
CA LYS A 25 14.80 -15.44 -9.25
C LYS A 25 14.70 -15.65 -10.76
N LYS A 26 13.85 -14.89 -11.45
CA LYS A 26 13.71 -14.99 -12.92
C LYS A 26 14.96 -14.53 -13.67
N LEU A 27 15.65 -13.51 -13.17
CA LEU A 27 16.86 -12.98 -13.80
C LEU A 27 18.13 -13.80 -13.49
N THR A 28 18.22 -14.41 -12.31
CA THR A 28 19.46 -15.00 -11.79
C THR A 28 19.38 -16.49 -11.48
N GLY A 29 18.17 -17.06 -11.39
CA GLY A 29 17.92 -18.41 -10.90
C GLY A 29 18.01 -18.56 -9.37
N VAL A 30 18.39 -17.52 -8.64
CA VAL A 30 18.52 -17.57 -7.17
C VAL A 30 17.16 -17.38 -6.51
N GLU A 31 16.75 -18.33 -5.69
CA GLU A 31 15.47 -18.34 -4.96
C GLU A 31 15.48 -17.39 -3.75
N MET A 32 15.54 -16.08 -4.02
CA MET A 32 15.63 -15.01 -3.03
C MET A 32 14.42 -14.97 -2.07
N GLU A 33 13.27 -15.45 -2.51
CA GLU A 33 12.02 -15.47 -1.73
C GLU A 33 12.14 -16.38 -0.50
N LYS A 34 13.04 -17.37 -0.53
CA LYS A 34 13.32 -18.26 0.60
C LYS A 34 13.98 -17.56 1.80
N MET A 35 14.44 -16.32 1.62
CA MET A 35 14.91 -15.48 2.73
C MET A 35 13.78 -14.70 3.41
N LEU A 36 12.57 -14.70 2.86
CA LEU A 36 11.42 -14.02 3.45
C LEU A 36 10.65 -14.96 4.40
N PRO A 37 10.10 -14.42 5.51
CA PRO A 37 10.18 -13.03 5.95
C PRO A 37 11.53 -12.67 6.59
N THR A 38 11.93 -11.40 6.48
CA THR A 38 13.10 -10.84 7.20
C THR A 38 12.68 -9.54 7.93
N PRO A 39 12.78 -9.48 9.27
CA PRO A 39 13.19 -10.53 10.20
C PRO A 39 12.21 -11.73 10.16
N ASN A 40 12.63 -12.87 10.73
CA ASN A 40 11.85 -14.12 10.72
C ASN A 40 10.63 -14.07 11.66
N ILE A 41 9.67 -13.21 11.33
CA ILE A 41 8.40 -12.99 12.03
C ILE A 41 7.31 -12.87 10.96
N ASP A 42 6.35 -13.79 10.98
CA ASP A 42 5.22 -13.79 10.05
C ASP A 42 4.27 -12.62 10.33
N LEU A 43 3.66 -12.08 9.28
CA LEU A 43 2.66 -11.02 9.39
C LEU A 43 1.40 -11.46 10.14
N SER A 44 1.12 -12.77 10.16
CA SER A 44 0.06 -13.39 10.99
C SER A 44 0.21 -13.10 12.49
N LYS A 45 1.41 -12.71 12.94
CA LYS A 45 1.69 -12.36 14.35
C LYS A 45 1.46 -10.87 14.65
N ILE A 46 1.16 -10.05 13.64
CA ILE A 46 0.89 -8.62 13.79
C ILE A 46 -0.62 -8.40 13.72
N PRO A 47 -1.29 -8.05 14.84
CA PRO A 47 -2.74 -7.94 14.90
C PRO A 47 -3.32 -6.97 13.87
N GLU A 48 -2.69 -5.81 13.68
CA GLU A 48 -3.13 -4.78 12.75
C GLU A 48 -3.00 -5.20 11.27
N SER A 49 -2.21 -6.22 10.97
CA SER A 49 -2.08 -6.77 9.61
C SER A 49 -3.16 -7.78 9.27
N GLN A 50 -3.85 -8.40 10.25
CA GLN A 50 -4.74 -9.54 10.01
C GLN A 50 -5.86 -9.22 9.02
N LYS A 51 -6.57 -8.10 9.21
CA LYS A 51 -7.66 -7.73 8.31
C LYS A 51 -7.23 -7.59 6.85
N TYR A 52 -5.98 -7.16 6.62
CA TYR A 52 -5.41 -6.99 5.28
C TYR A 52 -4.99 -8.34 4.67
N LEU A 53 -4.55 -9.29 5.50
CA LEU A 53 -4.29 -10.66 5.08
C LEU A 53 -5.61 -11.38 4.75
N ASP A 54 -6.62 -11.22 5.58
CA ASP A 54 -7.93 -11.84 5.43
C ASP A 54 -8.64 -11.39 4.13
N GLU A 55 -8.54 -10.11 3.78
CA GLU A 55 -9.08 -9.58 2.52
C GLU A 55 -8.20 -9.86 1.29
N GLY A 56 -7.03 -10.50 1.45
CA GLY A 56 -6.14 -10.88 0.36
C GLY A 56 -5.19 -9.78 -0.14
N SER A 57 -4.98 -8.71 0.62
CA SER A 57 -4.10 -7.60 0.20
C SER A 57 -2.63 -8.00 0.05
N HIS A 58 -2.17 -9.11 0.62
CA HIS A 58 -0.83 -9.66 0.40
C HIS A 58 -0.64 -10.35 -0.96
N ARG A 59 -1.73 -10.62 -1.70
CA ARG A 59 -1.66 -11.27 -3.03
C ARG A 59 -1.81 -10.29 -4.20
N ARG A 60 -2.29 -9.07 -3.92
CA ARG A 60 -2.66 -8.08 -4.95
C ARG A 60 -1.54 -7.08 -5.22
N LEU A 61 -1.06 -7.03 -6.47
CA LEU A 61 -0.17 -5.99 -6.96
C LEU A 61 -0.92 -5.05 -7.91
N TYR A 62 -0.94 -3.76 -7.60
CA TYR A 62 -1.78 -2.77 -8.28
C TYR A 62 -1.05 -2.07 -9.43
N THR A 63 -1.74 -1.82 -10.55
CA THR A 63 -1.14 -1.12 -11.70
C THR A 63 -1.11 0.40 -11.58
N TRP A 64 -1.80 0.97 -10.59
CA TRP A 64 -1.92 2.41 -10.36
C TRP A 64 -2.47 3.21 -11.55
N GLY A 65 -3.32 2.57 -12.36
CA GLY A 65 -3.97 3.19 -13.52
C GLY A 65 -3.15 3.16 -14.81
N GLU A 66 -1.95 2.58 -14.78
CA GLU A 66 -1.09 2.47 -15.95
C GLU A 66 -1.28 1.14 -16.66
N GLU A 67 -1.77 1.20 -17.90
CA GLU A 67 -2.13 0.02 -18.67
C GLU A 67 -0.91 -0.79 -19.10
N THR A 68 0.22 -0.11 -19.33
CA THR A 68 1.51 -0.72 -19.67
C THR A 68 2.07 -1.56 -18.52
N TYR A 69 1.68 -1.30 -17.28
CA TYR A 69 2.18 -2.03 -16.12
C TYR A 69 1.51 -3.39 -15.92
N ARG A 70 0.51 -3.77 -16.71
CA ARG A 70 -0.08 -5.12 -16.67
C ARG A 70 0.93 -6.24 -16.95
N GLU A 71 2.00 -5.95 -17.67
CA GLU A 71 3.10 -6.89 -17.94
C GLU A 71 3.82 -7.37 -16.67
N MET A 72 3.63 -6.69 -15.53
CA MET A 72 4.13 -7.17 -14.24
C MET A 72 3.59 -8.57 -13.86
N ALA A 73 2.50 -9.03 -14.47
CA ALA A 73 1.98 -10.39 -14.32
C ALA A 73 2.98 -11.49 -14.74
N ALA A 74 3.97 -11.15 -15.57
CA ALA A 74 5.08 -12.05 -15.91
C ALA A 74 5.99 -12.34 -14.69
N VAL A 75 6.01 -11.44 -13.70
CA VAL A 75 6.73 -11.60 -12.43
C VAL A 75 5.79 -12.01 -11.31
N TRP A 76 4.65 -11.32 -11.17
CA TRP A 76 3.69 -11.46 -10.08
C TRP A 76 2.37 -12.06 -10.60
N GLY A 77 2.29 -13.40 -10.62
CA GLY A 77 1.13 -14.14 -11.14
C GLY A 77 1.54 -15.44 -11.83
N GLY A 78 0.70 -15.96 -12.73
CA GLY A 78 1.06 -17.12 -13.56
C GLY A 78 1.30 -18.41 -12.76
N GLY A 79 0.63 -18.58 -11.62
CA GLY A 79 0.76 -19.75 -10.74
C GLY A 79 1.71 -19.54 -9.55
N GLU A 80 2.40 -18.40 -9.46
CA GLU A 80 3.13 -18.01 -8.24
C GLU A 80 2.17 -17.90 -7.05
N GLN A 81 2.63 -18.31 -5.87
CA GLN A 81 1.82 -18.46 -4.66
C GLN A 81 2.22 -17.43 -3.60
N ALA A 82 1.34 -17.13 -2.66
CA ALA A 82 1.67 -16.39 -1.44
C ALA A 82 2.84 -17.04 -0.65
N LEU A 83 3.54 -16.24 0.16
CA LEU A 83 4.61 -16.74 1.01
C LEU A 83 4.10 -17.78 2.02
N PRO A 84 4.88 -18.79 2.41
CA PRO A 84 4.42 -19.89 3.28
C PRO A 84 3.85 -19.48 4.65
N GLY A 85 4.20 -18.29 5.16
CA GLY A 85 3.72 -17.75 6.44
C GLY A 85 2.44 -16.89 6.34
N ASP A 86 2.01 -16.57 5.12
CA ASP A 86 0.79 -15.81 4.83
C ASP A 86 -0.36 -16.75 4.42
N PRO A 87 -1.62 -16.29 4.44
CA PRO A 87 -2.72 -17.09 3.92
C PRO A 87 -2.47 -17.52 2.47
N PRO A 88 -2.69 -18.80 2.12
CA PRO A 88 -2.36 -19.32 0.79
C PRO A 88 -3.21 -18.66 -0.31
N GLY A 89 -2.73 -18.77 -1.55
CA GLY A 89 -3.47 -18.36 -2.74
C GLY A 89 -2.57 -17.80 -3.83
N ASP A 90 -3.12 -17.72 -5.03
CA ASP A 90 -2.44 -17.22 -6.22
C ASP A 90 -2.18 -15.71 -6.11
N LEU A 91 -1.01 -15.30 -6.58
CA LEU A 91 -0.66 -13.89 -6.74
C LEU A 91 -1.41 -13.31 -7.94
N GLU A 92 -1.93 -12.08 -7.80
CA GLU A 92 -2.70 -11.43 -8.85
C GLU A 92 -2.30 -9.97 -9.06
N VAL A 93 -2.36 -9.55 -10.32
CA VAL A 93 -2.24 -8.14 -10.72
C VAL A 93 -3.63 -7.54 -10.83
N VAL A 94 -3.86 -6.45 -10.12
CA VAL A 94 -5.15 -5.74 -10.08
C VAL A 94 -5.00 -4.40 -10.79
N SER A 95 -5.86 -4.14 -11.78
CA SER A 95 -5.87 -2.86 -12.48
C SER A 95 -6.32 -1.72 -11.57
N GLY A 96 -5.68 -0.56 -11.70
CA GLY A 96 -6.00 0.62 -10.91
C GLY A 96 -5.30 0.63 -9.55
N HIS A 97 -5.94 1.22 -8.55
CA HIS A 97 -5.44 1.36 -7.19
C HIS A 97 -6.49 0.81 -6.20
N PRO A 98 -6.12 0.51 -4.95
CA PRO A 98 -7.12 0.19 -3.93
C PRO A 98 -8.10 1.36 -3.73
N ASP A 99 -9.32 1.08 -3.25
CA ASP A 99 -10.37 2.09 -3.00
C ASP A 99 -9.89 3.26 -2.10
N GLY A 100 -8.88 3.00 -1.27
CA GLY A 100 -8.25 4.00 -0.42
C GLY A 100 -9.08 4.31 0.82
N GLY A 101 -8.88 5.51 1.36
CA GLY A 101 -9.57 6.00 2.54
C GLY A 101 -9.73 7.51 2.51
N LYS A 102 -10.51 8.03 3.45
CA LYS A 102 -10.68 9.48 3.59
C LYS A 102 -9.36 10.12 3.99
N ILE A 103 -8.97 11.19 3.31
CA ILE A 103 -7.83 12.02 3.72
C ILE A 103 -8.26 12.81 4.95
N ASP A 104 -7.48 12.72 6.02
CA ASP A 104 -7.75 13.44 7.26
C ASP A 104 -7.59 14.95 7.06
N GLU A 105 -8.67 15.69 7.30
CA GLU A 105 -8.62 17.14 7.41
C GLU A 105 -8.23 17.52 8.83
N LEU A 106 -6.94 17.78 9.02
CA LEU A 106 -6.41 18.22 10.31
C LEU A 106 -6.86 19.65 10.59
N LYS A 107 -7.34 19.89 11.82
CA LYS A 107 -7.60 21.25 12.28
C LYS A 107 -6.27 22.01 12.36
N GLY A 108 -6.30 23.25 11.89
CA GLY A 108 -5.20 24.17 12.05
C GLY A 108 -4.84 24.41 13.52
N ALA A 109 -3.57 24.72 13.77
CA ALA A 109 -3.06 25.23 15.04
C ALA A 109 -2.49 26.64 14.85
N SER A 110 -3.12 27.63 15.48
CA SER A 110 -2.70 29.05 15.41
C SER A 110 -1.30 29.28 15.97
N SER A 111 -0.90 28.54 17.02
CA SER A 111 0.46 28.57 17.57
C SER A 111 1.53 28.08 16.59
N ALA A 112 1.13 27.33 15.57
CA ALA A 112 1.98 26.86 14.49
C ALA A 112 1.74 27.63 13.18
N PHE A 113 0.90 28.67 13.20
CA PHE A 113 0.48 29.42 12.00
C PHE A 113 -0.08 28.50 10.91
N THR A 114 -0.86 27.48 11.32
CA THR A 114 -1.49 26.52 10.40
C THR A 114 -3.00 26.62 10.51
N THR A 115 -3.76 26.84 9.44
CA THR A 115 -3.30 27.33 8.12
C THR A 115 -2.87 28.80 8.16
N ASP A 116 -3.21 29.53 9.22
CA ASP A 116 -2.77 30.90 9.54
C ASP A 116 -2.89 31.09 11.08
N TYR A 117 -2.43 32.23 11.61
CA TYR A 117 -2.77 32.66 12.96
C TYR A 117 -4.28 32.96 13.10
N ASP A 118 -4.87 33.64 12.11
CA ASP A 118 -6.32 33.88 11.99
C ASP A 118 -6.79 33.60 10.54
N PRO A 119 -7.26 32.38 10.23
CA PRO A 119 -7.47 31.94 8.85
C PRO A 119 -8.78 32.45 8.21
N HIS A 120 -9.55 33.31 8.90
CA HIS A 120 -10.86 33.75 8.40
C HIS A 120 -10.78 34.41 7.00
N GLU A 121 -9.81 35.30 6.79
CA GLU A 121 -9.64 36.00 5.51
C GLU A 121 -9.34 35.01 4.36
N ILE A 122 -8.52 34.00 4.63
CA ILE A 122 -8.18 32.95 3.64
C ILE A 122 -9.43 32.15 3.23
N PHE A 123 -10.29 31.81 4.19
CA PHE A 123 -11.54 31.10 3.89
C PHE A 123 -12.56 31.98 3.14
N GLU A 124 -12.59 33.28 3.42
CA GLU A 124 -13.42 34.23 2.68
C GLU A 124 -12.96 34.35 1.21
N ILE A 125 -11.64 34.44 0.98
CA ILE A 125 -11.06 34.45 -0.37
C ILE A 125 -11.41 33.17 -1.13
N ALA A 126 -11.25 32.00 -0.51
CA ALA A 126 -11.61 30.72 -1.11
C ALA A 126 -13.10 30.66 -1.49
N SER A 127 -13.98 31.15 -0.61
CA SER A 127 -15.43 31.21 -0.87
C SER A 127 -15.76 32.12 -2.07
N LYS A 128 -15.09 33.26 -2.19
CA LYS A 128 -15.25 34.18 -3.33
C LYS A 128 -14.74 33.58 -4.65
N LEU A 129 -13.69 32.76 -4.62
CA LEU A 129 -13.20 32.05 -5.81
C LEU A 129 -14.21 31.00 -6.29
N HIS A 130 -14.77 30.20 -5.38
CA HIS A 130 -15.80 29.22 -5.70
C HIS A 130 -17.07 29.85 -6.28
N ALA A 131 -17.49 31.01 -5.79
CA ALA A 131 -18.68 31.71 -6.29
C ALA A 131 -18.51 32.34 -7.69
N LYS A 132 -17.29 32.38 -8.23
CA LYS A 132 -16.98 32.89 -9.57
C LYS A 132 -16.84 31.78 -10.64
N LEU A 133 -16.83 30.52 -10.21
CA LEU A 133 -16.91 29.33 -11.09
C LEU A 133 -18.38 29.02 -11.40
#